data_AF-A0A511VBR1-F1
#
_entry.id   AF-A0A511VBR1-F1
#
_cell.length_a   1.000
_cell.length_b   1.000
_cell.length_c   1.000
_cell.angle_alpha   90.00
_cell.angle_beta   90.00
_cell.angle_gamma   90.00
#
_symmetry.space_group_name_H-M   'P 1'
#
loop_
_entity.id
_entity.type
_entity.pdbx_description
1 polymer ?
#
loop_
_entity_poly.entity_id
_entity_poly.type
_entity_poly.pdbx_seq_one_letter_code
_entity_poly.pdbx_strand_id
1 'polypeptide(L)'
;MEPQNKPMFWGYRRADGRVGVRNHVLILPTITCATQAAHQITQLVQGTVSFIHQHGCAQVGGDYEQTFRTYVGMGVNPNVYGVVVLGLGCETHQGWKVADEIAKSGKPVELVSIQDHGGTLMAIAQGAKIAARMVQEASAVMREPFDFSELIVGTECGGSDACSGLSANPAVGVVSDMIVDAGGTAILAETTELIGAEHLLANRAVDEKTAKRVYEVIQQMESRALMMGVDIRTGNPSPGNVEGGLSSLEEKSLGAANKSGSRPLQELIDYAQHPSKKGLVWMDTPGHDIEQLTGMVAGGAQIVLFTSGRGTPTGSPIAPVIKISTNTPMFEKMGDNMDLNAGTVIDGTESIHEVGQRIFDEIASVCSGKLTKSEILKQNDFGIWRIGPTF
;
A
#
# COMPACT_ATOMS: atom_id res chain seq x y z
N MET A 1 -32.07 19.96 7.19
CA MET A 1 -30.63 20.20 7.01
C MET A 1 -30.32 19.78 5.59
N GLU A 2 -29.82 20.69 4.75
CA GLU A 2 -29.33 20.30 3.43
C GLU A 2 -28.28 19.20 3.58
N PRO A 3 -28.21 18.20 2.68
CA PRO A 3 -27.14 17.22 2.74
C PRO A 3 -25.84 17.99 2.55
N GLN A 4 -25.00 18.01 3.60
CA GLN A 4 -23.64 18.52 3.53
C GLN A 4 -22.97 17.82 2.35
N ASN A 5 -22.49 18.60 1.38
CA ASN A 5 -21.98 18.10 0.11
C ASN A 5 -20.83 17.13 0.42
N LYS A 6 -21.06 15.82 0.26
CA LYS A 6 -20.07 14.83 0.65
C LYS A 6 -18.82 14.98 -0.24
N PRO A 7 -17.61 14.73 0.29
CA PRO A 7 -16.40 14.84 -0.51
C PRO A 7 -16.40 13.83 -1.65
N MET A 8 -16.06 14.29 -2.86
CA MET A 8 -16.13 13.52 -4.10
C MET A 8 -14.77 13.45 -4.81
N PHE A 9 -14.54 12.38 -5.57
CA PHE A 9 -13.42 12.23 -6.50
C PHE A 9 -13.87 11.63 -7.84
N TRP A 10 -13.08 11.82 -8.89
CA TRP A 10 -13.34 11.21 -10.19
C TRP A 10 -12.63 9.88 -10.32
N GLY A 11 -13.36 8.76 -10.31
CA GLY A 11 -12.80 7.40 -10.31
C GLY A 11 -13.29 6.55 -11.48
N TYR A 12 -12.92 5.27 -11.48
CA TYR A 12 -13.34 4.27 -12.46
C TYR A 12 -14.13 3.16 -11.78
N ARG A 13 -15.39 2.98 -12.15
CA ARG A 13 -16.21 1.86 -11.68
C ARG A 13 -15.69 0.54 -12.25
N ARG A 14 -15.62 -0.49 -11.41
CA ARG A 14 -15.25 -1.87 -11.79
C ARG A 14 -16.47 -2.78 -11.80
N ALA A 15 -16.33 -3.93 -12.46
CA ALA A 15 -17.40 -4.93 -12.58
C ALA A 15 -17.86 -5.49 -11.23
N ASP A 16 -16.94 -5.57 -10.25
CA ASP A 16 -17.21 -5.99 -8.87
C ASP A 16 -17.79 -4.86 -7.99
N GLY A 17 -18.11 -3.70 -8.57
CA GLY A 17 -18.70 -2.55 -7.89
C GLY A 17 -17.70 -1.60 -7.23
N ARG A 18 -16.44 -2.02 -7.03
CA ARG A 18 -15.39 -1.18 -6.42
C ARG A 18 -14.95 -0.06 -7.36
N VAL A 19 -14.32 0.96 -6.80
CA VAL A 19 -13.90 2.17 -7.54
C VAL A 19 -12.39 2.33 -7.51
N GLY A 20 -11.78 2.46 -8.69
CA GLY A 20 -10.34 2.72 -8.85
C GLY A 20 -10.04 4.20 -9.03
N VAL A 21 -8.87 4.65 -8.60
CA VAL A 21 -8.36 6.02 -8.84
C VAL A 21 -7.35 6.08 -9.98
N ARG A 22 -6.92 4.91 -10.46
CA ARG A 22 -6.13 4.69 -11.67
C ARG A 22 -6.77 3.61 -12.55
N ASN A 23 -6.22 3.41 -13.74
CA ASN A 23 -6.76 2.51 -14.76
C ASN A 23 -5.66 1.73 -15.48
N HIS A 24 -4.83 1.04 -14.71
CA HIS A 24 -3.64 0.37 -15.21
C HIS A 24 -3.95 -0.98 -15.86
N VAL A 25 -3.17 -1.34 -16.89
CA VAL A 25 -3.02 -2.75 -17.29
C VAL A 25 -1.80 -3.31 -16.59
N LEU A 26 -2.00 -4.31 -15.72
CA LEU A 26 -0.92 -4.90 -14.93
C LEU A 26 -0.34 -6.11 -15.66
N ILE A 27 0.98 -6.10 -15.89
CA ILE A 27 1.72 -7.31 -16.23
C ILE A 27 2.19 -7.91 -14.91
N LEU A 28 1.58 -9.00 -14.48
CA LEU A 28 1.79 -9.61 -13.17
C LEU A 28 2.74 -10.81 -13.29
N PRO A 29 4.02 -10.69 -12.93
CA PRO A 29 4.89 -11.86 -12.82
C PRO A 29 4.50 -12.67 -11.58
N THR A 30 4.25 -13.98 -11.73
CA THR A 30 3.98 -14.89 -10.59
C THR A 30 5.25 -15.52 -10.01
N ILE A 31 6.39 -15.28 -10.67
CA ILE A 31 7.70 -15.78 -10.27
C ILE A 31 8.82 -14.85 -10.71
N THR A 32 9.90 -14.79 -9.92
CA THR A 32 11.15 -14.09 -10.24
C THR A 32 11.67 -14.34 -11.66
N CYS A 33 11.54 -15.56 -12.19
CA CYS A 33 11.96 -15.92 -13.55
C CYS A 33 11.17 -15.20 -14.66
N ALA A 34 9.95 -14.74 -14.37
CA ALA A 34 9.07 -14.01 -15.30
C ALA A 34 9.22 -12.49 -15.18
N THR A 35 9.77 -11.99 -14.08
CA THR A 35 9.88 -10.57 -13.77
C THR A 35 10.55 -9.74 -14.87
N GLN A 36 11.67 -10.20 -15.44
CA GLN A 36 12.37 -9.46 -16.48
C GLN A 36 11.54 -9.37 -17.78
N ALA A 37 10.86 -10.48 -18.14
CA ALA A 37 9.98 -10.50 -19.30
C ALA A 37 8.78 -9.57 -19.10
N ALA A 38 8.21 -9.53 -17.89
CA ALA A 38 7.13 -8.60 -17.53
C ALA A 38 7.58 -7.13 -17.69
N HIS A 39 8.77 -6.79 -17.18
CA HIS A 39 9.35 -5.47 -17.36
C HIS A 39 9.60 -5.12 -18.84
N GLN A 40 10.06 -6.08 -19.65
CA GLN A 40 10.26 -5.85 -21.08
C GLN A 40 8.94 -5.58 -21.82
N ILE A 41 7.84 -6.24 -21.44
CA ILE A 41 6.51 -5.93 -21.99
C ILE A 41 6.12 -4.48 -21.69
N THR A 42 6.45 -3.95 -20.50
CA THR A 42 6.10 -2.55 -20.17
C THR A 42 6.90 -1.51 -20.96
N GLN A 43 8.08 -1.87 -21.46
CA GLN A 43 8.85 -1.02 -22.39
C GLN A 43 8.27 -1.00 -23.80
N LEU A 44 7.50 -2.04 -24.17
CA LEU A 44 6.89 -2.17 -25.50
C LEU A 44 5.49 -1.53 -25.57
N VAL A 45 4.74 -1.55 -24.46
CA VAL A 45 3.34 -1.12 -24.43
C VAL A 45 3.13 -0.03 -23.38
N GLN A 46 2.98 1.21 -23.84
CA GLN A 46 2.62 2.34 -22.99
C GLN A 46 1.26 2.11 -22.31
N GLY A 47 1.13 2.53 -21.05
CA GLY A 47 -0.10 2.34 -20.26
C GLY A 47 -0.12 1.04 -19.44
N THR A 48 0.93 0.23 -19.54
CA THR A 48 1.14 -0.93 -18.69
C THR A 48 2.05 -0.62 -17.51
N VAL A 49 1.89 -1.38 -16.44
CA VAL A 49 2.75 -1.35 -15.25
C VAL A 49 3.12 -2.78 -14.85
N SER A 50 4.23 -2.92 -14.16
CA SER A 50 4.74 -4.20 -13.64
C SER A 50 5.63 -3.90 -12.44
N PHE A 51 5.99 -4.94 -11.71
CA PHE A 51 6.93 -4.86 -10.59
C PHE A 51 8.00 -5.94 -10.68
N ILE A 52 9.06 -5.78 -9.90
CA ILE A 52 10.17 -6.72 -9.76
C ILE A 52 10.14 -7.33 -8.36
N HIS A 53 10.22 -8.65 -8.25
CA HIS A 53 10.25 -9.37 -6.97
C HIS A 53 11.05 -10.67 -7.06
N GLN A 54 11.40 -11.23 -5.90
CA GLN A 54 12.29 -12.39 -5.77
C GLN A 54 11.56 -13.71 -5.46
N HIS A 55 10.23 -13.73 -5.51
CA HIS A 55 9.41 -14.83 -4.97
C HIS A 55 8.61 -15.56 -6.05
N GLY A 56 7.81 -16.55 -5.68
CA GLY A 56 6.99 -17.36 -6.60
C GLY A 56 7.26 -18.87 -6.57
N CYS A 57 8.42 -19.28 -6.04
CA CYS A 57 8.80 -20.68 -5.83
C CYS A 57 9.40 -20.88 -4.43
N ALA A 58 9.50 -22.14 -4.01
CA ALA A 58 10.14 -22.52 -2.74
C ALA A 58 9.46 -21.90 -1.50
N GLN A 59 8.14 -21.80 -1.57
CA GLN A 59 7.27 -21.25 -0.52
C GLN A 59 6.25 -22.31 -0.13
N VAL A 60 6.00 -22.45 1.17
CA VAL A 60 5.13 -23.50 1.73
C VAL A 60 4.28 -22.93 2.85
N GLY A 61 3.16 -23.59 3.14
CA GLY A 61 2.28 -23.23 4.25
C GLY A 61 1.79 -21.78 4.18
N GLY A 62 1.77 -21.08 5.32
CA GLY A 62 1.27 -19.70 5.39
C GLY A 62 2.03 -18.70 4.50
N ASP A 63 3.32 -18.92 4.25
CA ASP A 63 4.13 -18.05 3.38
C ASP A 63 3.70 -18.14 1.90
N TYR A 64 3.33 -19.35 1.46
CA TYR A 64 2.71 -19.57 0.16
C TYR A 64 1.36 -18.85 0.07
N GLU A 65 0.47 -19.07 1.04
CA GLU A 65 -0.87 -18.47 1.04
C GLU A 65 -0.83 -16.94 1.07
N GLN A 66 0.09 -16.35 1.84
CA GLN A 66 0.29 -14.90 1.88
C GLN A 66 0.77 -14.34 0.54
N THR A 67 1.72 -15.02 -0.10
CA THR A 67 2.24 -14.60 -1.40
C THR A 67 1.20 -14.74 -2.51
N PHE A 68 0.47 -15.86 -2.52
CA PHE A 68 -0.65 -16.07 -3.42
C PHE A 68 -1.72 -14.98 -3.26
N ARG A 69 -2.12 -14.70 -2.01
CA ARG A 69 -3.05 -13.61 -1.70
C ARG A 69 -2.53 -12.25 -2.15
N THR A 70 -1.22 -11.99 -2.03
CA THR A 70 -0.60 -10.75 -2.49
C THR A 70 -0.70 -10.62 -4.01
N TYR A 71 -0.35 -11.65 -4.78
CA TYR A 71 -0.50 -11.62 -6.25
C TYR A 71 -1.95 -11.40 -6.67
N VAL A 72 -2.89 -12.18 -6.11
CA VAL A 72 -4.31 -12.00 -6.41
C VAL A 72 -4.77 -10.59 -6.03
N GLY A 73 -4.39 -10.11 -4.85
CA GLY A 73 -4.68 -8.77 -4.33
C GLY A 73 -4.25 -7.65 -5.27
N MET A 74 -3.03 -7.71 -5.79
CA MET A 74 -2.52 -6.76 -6.79
C MET A 74 -3.36 -6.77 -8.07
N GLY A 75 -3.75 -7.96 -8.55
CA GLY A 75 -4.58 -8.11 -9.75
C GLY A 75 -6.02 -7.63 -9.57
N VAL A 76 -6.62 -7.87 -8.40
CA VAL A 76 -8.01 -7.47 -8.12
C VAL A 76 -8.13 -6.03 -7.62
N ASN A 77 -7.04 -5.37 -7.22
CA ASN A 77 -7.05 -3.97 -6.78
C ASN A 77 -7.78 -3.09 -7.80
N PRO A 78 -8.70 -2.20 -7.37
CA PRO A 78 -9.54 -1.45 -8.29
C PRO A 78 -8.78 -0.43 -9.17
N ASN A 79 -7.53 -0.08 -8.85
CA ASN A 79 -6.66 0.71 -9.74
C ASN A 79 -6.23 -0.03 -11.02
N VAL A 80 -6.39 -1.35 -11.05
CA VAL A 80 -6.09 -2.21 -12.20
C VAL A 80 -7.36 -2.43 -13.01
N TYR A 81 -7.31 -2.13 -14.31
CA TYR A 81 -8.36 -2.42 -15.28
C TYR A 81 -8.36 -3.90 -15.66
N GLY A 82 -7.20 -4.42 -16.09
CA GLY A 82 -7.01 -5.78 -16.56
C GLY A 82 -5.59 -6.27 -16.31
N VAL A 83 -5.40 -7.59 -16.40
CA VAL A 83 -4.17 -8.26 -15.99
C VAL A 83 -3.68 -9.23 -17.05
N VAL A 84 -2.39 -9.13 -17.40
CA VAL A 84 -1.66 -10.21 -18.07
C VAL A 84 -0.84 -10.92 -17.01
N VAL A 85 -1.29 -12.11 -16.59
CA VAL A 85 -0.56 -12.96 -15.65
C VAL A 85 0.57 -13.64 -16.42
N LEU A 86 1.81 -13.39 -16.02
CA LEU A 86 3.01 -13.92 -16.66
C LEU A 86 3.70 -14.93 -15.74
N GLY A 87 3.55 -16.21 -16.06
CA GLY A 87 4.19 -17.32 -15.35
C GLY A 87 5.38 -17.89 -16.10
N LEU A 88 6.21 -18.69 -15.42
CA LEU A 88 7.22 -19.48 -16.09
C LEU A 88 6.60 -20.74 -16.72
N GLY A 89 5.71 -21.40 -15.98
CA GLY A 89 5.04 -22.66 -16.35
C GLY A 89 5.25 -23.78 -15.31
N CYS A 90 6.25 -23.65 -14.43
CA CYS A 90 6.60 -24.66 -13.43
C CYS A 90 6.65 -24.14 -11.99
N GLU A 91 6.26 -22.89 -11.76
CA GLU A 91 6.35 -22.26 -10.45
C GLU A 91 5.38 -22.86 -9.42
N THR A 92 5.68 -22.76 -8.12
CA THR A 92 4.73 -23.20 -7.08
C THR A 92 3.46 -22.34 -7.10
N HIS A 93 3.59 -21.04 -7.33
CA HIS A 93 2.48 -20.10 -7.52
C HIS A 93 1.98 -20.14 -8.97
N GLN A 94 1.43 -21.29 -9.35
CA GLN A 94 0.98 -21.59 -10.71
C GLN A 94 0.15 -20.43 -11.31
N GLY A 95 0.64 -19.85 -12.42
CA GLY A 95 0.03 -18.68 -13.02
C GLY A 95 -1.46 -18.81 -13.34
N TRP A 96 -1.93 -19.98 -13.77
CA TRP A 96 -3.34 -20.23 -14.03
C TRP A 96 -4.22 -20.09 -12.79
N LYS A 97 -3.75 -20.52 -11.60
CA LYS A 97 -4.52 -20.34 -10.34
C LYS A 97 -4.67 -18.87 -9.99
N VAL A 98 -3.59 -18.10 -10.15
CA VAL A 98 -3.61 -16.64 -9.90
C VAL A 98 -4.57 -15.96 -10.88
N ALA A 99 -4.49 -16.32 -12.17
CA ALA A 99 -5.38 -15.79 -13.20
C ALA A 99 -6.86 -16.10 -12.92
N ASP A 100 -7.18 -17.35 -12.57
CA ASP A 100 -8.54 -17.79 -12.27
C ASP A 100 -9.15 -17.05 -11.07
N GLU A 101 -8.37 -16.84 -10.00
CA GLU A 101 -8.85 -16.08 -8.84
C GLU A 101 -9.06 -14.60 -9.16
N ILE A 102 -8.18 -13.97 -9.94
CA ILE A 102 -8.36 -12.58 -10.35
C ILE A 102 -9.59 -12.44 -11.26
N ALA A 103 -9.81 -13.39 -12.17
CA ALA A 103 -10.93 -13.37 -13.11
C ALA A 103 -12.31 -13.36 -12.41
N LYS A 104 -12.41 -13.88 -11.18
CA LYS A 104 -13.64 -13.81 -10.37
C LYS A 104 -14.09 -12.37 -10.05
N SER A 105 -13.19 -11.39 -10.14
CA SER A 105 -13.55 -9.96 -10.02
C SER A 105 -14.26 -9.39 -11.26
N GLY A 106 -14.40 -10.17 -12.33
CA GLY A 106 -15.02 -9.73 -13.59
C GLY A 106 -14.12 -8.88 -14.48
N LYS A 107 -12.83 -8.77 -14.15
CA LYS A 107 -11.83 -8.02 -14.94
C LYS A 107 -11.33 -8.85 -16.13
N PRO A 108 -10.86 -8.21 -17.21
CA PRO A 108 -10.12 -8.89 -18.25
C PRO A 108 -8.81 -9.47 -17.68
N VAL A 109 -8.64 -10.80 -17.77
CA VAL A 109 -7.44 -11.51 -17.32
C VAL A 109 -7.01 -12.48 -18.40
N GLU A 110 -5.72 -12.49 -18.71
CA GLU A 110 -5.12 -13.41 -19.68
C GLU A 110 -3.84 -14.00 -19.09
N LEU A 111 -3.59 -15.29 -19.34
CA LEU A 111 -2.39 -15.99 -18.90
C LEU A 111 -1.39 -16.13 -20.04
N VAL A 112 -0.14 -15.80 -19.77
CA VAL A 112 1.01 -16.12 -20.63
C VAL A 112 2.01 -16.91 -19.81
N SER A 113 2.33 -18.12 -20.28
CA SER A 113 3.36 -18.98 -19.70
C SER A 113 4.59 -18.98 -20.61
N ILE A 114 5.76 -18.70 -20.06
CA ILE A 114 7.01 -18.63 -20.83
C ILE A 114 7.33 -19.97 -21.48
N GLN A 115 7.18 -21.08 -20.74
CA GLN A 115 7.47 -22.43 -21.25
C GLN A 115 6.45 -22.86 -22.31
N ASP A 116 5.16 -22.58 -22.11
CA ASP A 116 4.12 -22.99 -23.07
C ASP A 116 4.20 -22.22 -24.40
N HIS A 117 4.79 -21.01 -24.37
CA HIS A 117 5.04 -20.22 -25.57
C HIS A 117 6.40 -20.49 -26.21
N GLY A 118 7.16 -21.49 -25.74
CA GLY A 118 8.45 -21.86 -26.34
C GLY A 118 9.61 -20.92 -25.99
N GLY A 119 9.49 -20.13 -24.93
CA GLY A 119 10.56 -19.29 -24.38
C GLY A 119 10.22 -17.80 -24.32
N THR A 120 11.16 -17.03 -23.75
CA THR A 120 10.97 -15.63 -23.34
C THR A 120 10.54 -14.72 -24.50
N LEU A 121 11.15 -14.85 -25.68
CA LEU A 121 10.86 -13.95 -26.82
C LEU A 121 9.39 -14.07 -27.28
N MET A 122 8.90 -15.30 -27.39
CA MET A 122 7.53 -15.55 -27.83
C MET A 122 6.50 -15.15 -26.75
N ALA A 123 6.84 -15.39 -25.48
CA ALA A 123 6.01 -14.95 -24.36
C ALA A 123 5.90 -13.42 -24.27
N ILE A 124 7.01 -12.69 -24.47
CA ILE A 124 7.00 -11.22 -24.52
C ILE A 124 6.14 -10.73 -25.69
N ALA A 125 6.30 -11.31 -26.88
CA ALA A 125 5.51 -10.92 -28.05
C ALA A 125 4.01 -11.13 -27.82
N GLN A 126 3.63 -12.28 -27.26
CA GLN A 126 2.22 -12.58 -26.94
C GLN A 126 1.68 -11.69 -25.83
N GLY A 127 2.44 -11.50 -24.74
CA GLY A 127 2.06 -10.63 -23.64
C GLY A 127 1.88 -9.18 -24.07
N ALA A 128 2.79 -8.65 -24.92
CA ALA A 128 2.67 -7.31 -25.48
C ALA A 128 1.44 -7.16 -26.39
N LYS A 129 1.14 -8.17 -27.23
CA LYS A 129 -0.06 -8.18 -28.08
C LYS A 129 -1.35 -8.09 -27.25
N ILE A 130 -1.44 -8.89 -26.19
CA ILE A 130 -2.59 -8.89 -25.28
C ILE A 130 -2.69 -7.56 -24.54
N ALA A 131 -1.58 -7.09 -23.98
CA ALA A 131 -1.54 -5.85 -23.22
C ALA A 131 -1.95 -4.64 -24.07
N ALA A 132 -1.51 -4.57 -25.33
CA ALA A 132 -1.90 -3.49 -26.24
C ALA A 132 -3.42 -3.44 -26.46
N ARG A 133 -4.07 -4.60 -26.62
CA ARG A 133 -5.53 -4.70 -26.71
C ARG A 133 -6.19 -4.21 -25.41
N MET A 134 -5.73 -4.71 -24.26
CA MET A 134 -6.29 -4.30 -22.96
C MET A 134 -6.12 -2.81 -22.70
N VAL A 135 -4.98 -2.21 -23.07
CA VAL A 135 -4.74 -0.77 -22.92
C VAL A 135 -5.70 0.02 -23.80
N GLN A 136 -5.93 -0.42 -25.05
CA GLN A 136 -6.89 0.22 -25.94
C GLN A 136 -8.30 0.22 -25.33
N GLU A 137 -8.75 -0.92 -24.81
CA GLU A 137 -10.04 -1.04 -24.13
C GLU A 137 -10.10 -0.18 -22.86
N ALA A 138 -9.05 -0.23 -22.03
CA ALA A 138 -8.94 0.57 -20.81
C ALA A 138 -9.05 2.08 -21.10
N SER A 139 -8.42 2.55 -22.19
CA SER A 139 -8.41 3.96 -22.57
C SER A 139 -9.78 4.55 -22.90
N ALA A 140 -10.76 3.70 -23.24
CA ALA A 140 -12.12 4.11 -23.54
C ALA A 140 -13.00 4.28 -22.28
N VAL A 141 -12.53 3.81 -21.12
CA VAL A 141 -13.26 3.94 -19.86
C VAL A 141 -13.13 5.36 -19.32
N MET A 142 -14.26 6.03 -19.13
CA MET A 142 -14.31 7.39 -18.61
C MET A 142 -14.39 7.39 -17.08
N ARG A 143 -13.87 8.46 -16.46
CA ARG A 143 -14.04 8.67 -15.02
C ARG A 143 -15.46 9.17 -14.73
N GLU A 144 -15.96 8.80 -13.56
CA GLU A 144 -17.25 9.21 -12.99
C GLU A 144 -17.05 9.75 -11.57
N PRO A 145 -17.92 10.64 -11.08
CA PRO A 145 -17.82 11.15 -9.72
C PRO A 145 -18.28 10.10 -8.69
N PHE A 146 -17.46 9.86 -7.67
CA PHE A 146 -17.74 8.95 -6.55
C PHE A 146 -17.47 9.63 -5.21
N ASP A 147 -18.18 9.15 -4.19
CA ASP A 147 -18.06 9.59 -2.81
C ASP A 147 -16.82 9.00 -2.14
N PHE A 148 -16.21 9.72 -1.20
CA PHE A 148 -15.06 9.24 -0.43
C PHE A 148 -15.33 7.96 0.37
N SER A 149 -16.59 7.60 0.62
CA SER A 149 -16.95 6.28 1.18
C SER A 149 -16.48 5.09 0.35
N GLU A 150 -16.17 5.29 -0.92
CA GLU A 150 -15.61 4.27 -1.81
C GLU A 150 -14.08 4.11 -1.68
N LEU A 151 -13.40 5.02 -0.96
CA LEU A 151 -11.95 4.99 -0.80
C LEU A 151 -11.48 4.09 0.35
N ILE A 152 -10.37 3.41 0.10
CA ILE A 152 -9.50 2.74 1.05
C ILE A 152 -8.14 3.43 0.96
N VAL A 153 -7.77 4.16 2.01
CA VAL A 153 -6.53 4.93 2.10
C VAL A 153 -5.55 4.18 3.00
N GLY A 154 -4.38 3.82 2.48
CA GLY A 154 -3.28 3.28 3.27
C GLY A 154 -2.48 4.40 3.96
N THR A 155 -1.94 4.12 5.14
CA THR A 155 -1.05 5.05 5.86
C THR A 155 0.26 4.36 6.23
N GLU A 156 1.35 5.08 6.08
CA GLU A 156 2.71 4.55 6.17
C GLU A 156 3.65 5.62 6.74
N CYS A 157 4.68 5.20 7.47
CA CYS A 157 5.79 6.02 7.91
C CYS A 157 7.13 5.38 7.54
N GLY A 158 7.80 5.90 6.51
CA GLY A 158 9.14 5.45 6.15
C GLY A 158 10.22 5.93 7.12
N GLY A 159 11.22 6.64 6.62
CA GLY A 159 12.33 7.14 7.45
C GLY A 159 11.89 8.13 8.54
N SER A 160 11.50 7.64 9.72
CA SER A 160 11.04 8.45 10.85
C SER A 160 12.16 9.30 11.47
N ASP A 161 11.74 10.43 12.04
CA ASP A 161 12.56 11.38 12.79
C ASP A 161 11.78 11.91 14.01
N ALA A 162 12.39 12.77 14.82
CA ALA A 162 11.76 13.38 15.99
C ALA A 162 10.53 14.25 15.64
N CYS A 163 10.45 14.78 14.42
CA CYS A 163 9.31 15.59 13.97
C CYS A 163 8.10 14.74 13.56
N SER A 164 8.29 13.44 13.29
CA SER A 164 7.27 12.56 12.73
C SER A 164 6.01 12.50 13.60
N GLY A 165 6.18 12.29 14.91
CA GLY A 165 5.09 12.25 15.89
C GLY A 165 4.49 13.61 16.25
N LEU A 166 5.07 14.72 15.76
CA LEU A 166 4.68 16.08 16.10
C LEU A 166 4.03 16.84 14.93
N SER A 167 4.18 16.35 13.70
CA SER A 167 3.74 17.02 12.47
C SER A 167 2.94 16.10 11.55
N ALA A 168 3.61 15.35 10.66
CA ALA A 168 2.99 14.57 9.61
C ALA A 168 2.10 13.44 10.15
N ASN A 169 2.51 12.69 11.17
CA ASN A 169 1.71 11.58 11.67
C ASN A 169 0.40 12.05 12.33
N PRO A 170 0.39 13.07 13.19
CA PRO A 170 -0.85 13.69 13.67
C PRO A 170 -1.72 14.25 12.53
N ALA A 171 -1.14 14.90 11.52
CA ALA A 171 -1.90 15.43 10.39
C ALA A 171 -2.55 14.31 9.56
N VAL A 172 -1.82 13.20 9.33
CA VAL A 172 -2.38 11.97 8.74
C VAL A 172 -3.47 11.37 9.63
N GLY A 173 -3.33 11.45 10.96
CA GLY A 173 -4.39 11.05 11.90
C GLY A 173 -5.69 11.83 11.72
N VAL A 174 -5.60 13.16 11.50
CA VAL A 174 -6.77 14.00 11.17
C VAL A 174 -7.41 13.52 9.86
N VAL A 175 -6.60 13.20 8.84
CA VAL A 175 -7.10 12.68 7.56
C VAL A 175 -7.76 11.32 7.71
N SER A 176 -7.18 10.41 8.51
CA SER A 176 -7.79 9.12 8.82
C SER A 176 -9.19 9.30 9.41
N ASP A 177 -9.37 10.21 10.36
CA ASP A 177 -10.68 10.52 10.93
C ASP A 177 -11.64 11.10 9.87
N MET A 178 -11.18 12.02 9.02
CA MET A 178 -11.99 12.60 7.94
C MET A 178 -12.45 11.54 6.91
N ILE A 179 -11.57 10.60 6.53
CA ILE A 179 -11.91 9.49 5.63
C ILE A 179 -12.94 8.57 6.27
N VAL A 180 -12.76 8.22 7.55
CA VAL A 180 -13.71 7.38 8.29
C VAL A 180 -15.07 8.07 8.43
N ASP A 181 -15.09 9.37 8.75
CA ASP A 181 -16.32 10.15 8.88
C ASP A 181 -17.06 10.32 7.54
N ALA A 182 -16.32 10.34 6.42
CA ALA A 182 -16.89 10.28 5.08
C ALA A 182 -17.41 8.88 4.70
N GLY A 183 -17.25 7.87 5.57
CA GLY A 183 -17.71 6.49 5.35
C GLY A 183 -16.70 5.59 4.62
N GLY A 184 -15.46 6.07 4.43
CA GLY A 184 -14.38 5.33 3.79
C GLY A 184 -13.63 4.40 4.75
N THR A 185 -12.49 3.90 4.30
CA THR A 185 -11.59 3.07 5.11
C THR A 185 -10.21 3.70 5.20
N ALA A 186 -9.65 3.79 6.40
CA ALA A 186 -8.25 4.14 6.63
C ALA A 186 -7.52 2.90 7.16
N ILE A 187 -6.42 2.50 6.49
CA ILE A 187 -5.58 1.38 6.91
C ILE A 187 -4.37 1.92 7.65
N LEU A 188 -4.23 1.52 8.91
CA LEU A 188 -2.99 1.57 9.67
C LEU A 188 -2.19 0.29 9.42
N ALA A 189 -0.89 0.42 9.17
CA ALA A 189 0.05 -0.67 8.98
C ALA A 189 1.09 -0.68 10.13
N GLU A 190 2.27 -1.24 9.89
CA GLU A 190 3.45 -1.11 10.76
C GLU A 190 3.31 -1.78 12.12
N THR A 191 2.97 -3.07 12.19
CA THR A 191 2.83 -3.77 13.49
C THR A 191 4.09 -3.64 14.34
N THR A 192 5.26 -3.66 13.71
CA THR A 192 6.56 -3.45 14.40
C THR A 192 6.67 -2.07 15.05
N GLU A 193 6.08 -1.04 14.45
CA GLU A 193 6.13 0.35 14.94
C GLU A 193 4.98 0.66 15.90
N LEU A 194 4.20 -0.34 16.31
CA LEU A 194 3.14 -0.19 17.29
C LEU A 194 3.45 -0.90 18.61
N ILE A 195 4.59 -1.61 18.69
CA ILE A 195 5.08 -2.25 19.92
C ILE A 195 5.36 -1.17 20.97
N GLY A 196 4.69 -1.28 22.12
CA GLY A 196 4.73 -0.29 23.21
C GLY A 196 3.57 0.73 23.19
N ALA A 197 2.86 0.86 22.06
CA ALA A 197 1.71 1.76 21.91
C ALA A 197 0.41 1.04 21.54
N GLU A 198 0.42 -0.30 21.45
CA GLU A 198 -0.70 -1.12 20.97
C GLU A 198 -1.96 -0.97 21.83
N HIS A 199 -1.79 -0.69 23.13
CA HIS A 199 -2.88 -0.45 24.07
C HIS A 199 -3.74 0.76 23.67
N LEU A 200 -3.19 1.75 22.97
CA LEU A 200 -3.95 2.91 22.46
C LEU A 200 -4.97 2.50 21.39
N LEU A 201 -4.69 1.44 20.63
CA LEU A 201 -5.57 0.91 19.59
C LEU A 201 -6.51 -0.13 20.21
N ALA A 202 -6.01 -1.00 21.09
CA ALA A 202 -6.84 -1.98 21.79
C ALA A 202 -7.95 -1.33 22.62
N ASN A 203 -7.67 -0.23 23.32
CA ASN A 203 -8.66 0.52 24.10
C ASN A 203 -9.76 1.18 23.24
N ARG A 204 -9.52 1.33 21.94
CA ARG A 204 -10.47 1.90 20.97
C ARG A 204 -11.07 0.84 20.04
N ALA A 205 -10.78 -0.44 20.26
CA ALA A 205 -11.35 -1.51 19.46
C ALA A 205 -12.86 -1.62 19.68
N VAL A 206 -13.59 -1.95 18.62
CA VAL A 206 -15.06 -2.04 18.67
C VAL A 206 -15.59 -3.21 19.50
N ASP A 207 -14.77 -4.24 19.73
CA ASP A 207 -15.11 -5.42 20.52
C ASP A 207 -13.86 -6.07 21.14
N GLU A 208 -14.09 -6.93 22.14
CA GLU A 208 -13.01 -7.66 22.84
C GLU A 208 -12.21 -8.56 21.90
N LYS A 209 -12.84 -9.09 20.84
CA LYS A 209 -12.16 -9.94 19.85
C LYS A 209 -11.09 -9.14 19.09
N THR A 210 -11.44 -7.94 18.65
CA THR A 210 -10.54 -7.02 17.94
C THR A 210 -9.44 -6.52 18.87
N ALA A 211 -9.79 -6.15 20.11
CA ALA A 211 -8.81 -5.77 21.13
C ALA A 211 -7.81 -6.90 21.43
N LYS A 212 -8.28 -8.14 21.56
CA LYS A 212 -7.42 -9.30 21.77
C LYS A 212 -6.49 -9.54 20.58
N ARG A 213 -7.00 -9.42 19.35
CA ARG A 213 -6.21 -9.63 18.13
C ARG A 213 -5.04 -8.64 18.03
N VAL A 214 -5.21 -7.40 18.50
CA VAL A 214 -4.12 -6.39 18.59
C VAL A 214 -2.92 -6.94 19.39
N TYR A 215 -3.17 -7.46 20.59
CA TYR A 215 -2.09 -8.03 21.41
C TYR A 215 -1.51 -9.31 20.80
N GLU A 216 -2.34 -10.13 20.16
CA GLU A 216 -1.89 -11.37 19.50
C GLU A 216 -0.89 -11.08 18.37
N VAL A 217 -1.12 -10.07 17.51
CA VAL A 217 -0.18 -9.77 16.41
C VAL A 217 1.12 -9.14 16.89
N ILE A 218 1.06 -8.32 17.95
CA ILE A 218 2.26 -7.78 18.61
C ILE A 218 3.11 -8.90 19.18
N GLN A 219 2.48 -9.82 19.94
CA GLN A 219 3.17 -10.98 20.50
C GLN A 219 3.77 -11.88 19.40
N GLN A 220 3.05 -12.07 18.29
CA GLN A 220 3.55 -12.83 17.13
C GLN A 220 4.78 -12.15 16.49
N MET A 221 4.77 -10.82 16.38
CA MET A 221 5.92 -10.05 15.87
C MET A 221 7.14 -10.20 16.79
N GLU A 222 6.96 -10.02 18.10
CA GLU A 222 8.04 -10.20 19.09
C GLU A 222 8.58 -11.62 19.10
N SER A 223 7.69 -12.62 19.03
CA SER A 223 8.07 -14.04 19.01
C SER A 223 8.93 -14.38 17.79
N ARG A 224 8.63 -13.81 16.61
CA ARG A 224 9.45 -13.99 15.40
C ARG A 224 10.86 -13.45 15.58
N ALA A 225 11.01 -12.27 16.17
CA ALA A 225 12.31 -11.70 16.47
C ALA A 225 13.10 -12.57 17.46
N LEU A 226 12.45 -13.01 18.54
CA LEU A 226 13.07 -13.86 19.55
C LEU A 226 13.54 -15.21 19.00
N MET A 227 12.79 -15.81 18.06
CA MET A 227 13.21 -17.03 17.36
C MET A 227 14.50 -16.85 16.55
N MET A 228 14.81 -15.62 16.13
CA MET A 228 16.06 -15.27 15.46
C MET A 228 17.18 -14.88 16.46
N GLY A 229 16.93 -14.98 17.77
CA GLY A 229 17.88 -14.62 18.81
C GLY A 229 18.03 -13.12 19.04
N VAL A 230 17.08 -12.31 18.57
CA VAL A 230 17.09 -10.85 18.72
C VAL A 230 15.85 -10.35 19.46
N ASP A 231 15.99 -9.29 20.26
CA ASP A 231 14.86 -8.58 20.86
C ASP A 231 14.54 -7.33 20.02
N ILE A 232 13.38 -7.35 19.37
CA ILE A 232 12.92 -6.26 18.51
C ILE A 232 12.75 -4.93 19.26
N ARG A 233 12.49 -4.97 20.58
CA ARG A 233 12.38 -3.76 21.42
C ARG A 233 13.70 -3.02 21.56
N THR A 234 14.82 -3.74 21.43
CA THR A 234 16.17 -3.16 21.46
C THR A 234 16.73 -2.89 20.07
N GLY A 235 16.20 -3.55 19.04
CA GLY A 235 16.64 -3.42 17.64
C GLY A 235 15.97 -2.29 16.85
N ASN A 236 14.89 -1.70 17.37
CA ASN A 236 14.16 -0.56 16.79
C ASN A 236 14.07 0.54 17.88
N PRO A 237 14.31 1.84 17.63
CA PRO A 237 14.55 2.55 16.36
C PRO A 237 15.76 2.07 15.55
N SER A 238 15.66 2.07 14.21
CA SER A 238 16.80 1.83 13.32
C SER A 238 17.90 2.89 13.52
N PRO A 239 19.18 2.63 13.13
CA PRO A 239 20.25 3.62 13.27
C PRO A 239 19.93 4.99 12.65
N GLY A 240 19.23 5.00 11.51
CA GLY A 240 18.77 6.24 10.87
C GLY A 240 17.68 6.95 11.68
N ASN A 241 16.81 6.24 12.36
CA ASN A 241 15.80 6.86 13.23
C ASN A 241 16.43 7.49 14.48
N VAL A 242 17.44 6.82 15.07
CA VAL A 242 18.19 7.36 16.21
C VAL A 242 18.94 8.64 15.83
N GLU A 243 19.61 8.66 14.67
CA GLU A 243 20.23 9.88 14.13
C GLU A 243 19.17 10.95 13.80
N GLY A 244 17.95 10.54 13.46
CA GLY A 244 16.79 11.43 13.28
C GLY A 244 16.19 11.97 14.58
N GLY A 245 16.72 11.57 15.75
CA GLY A 245 16.36 12.13 17.06
C GLY A 245 15.38 11.28 17.89
N LEU A 246 15.07 10.05 17.50
CA LEU A 246 14.22 9.14 18.29
C LEU A 246 15.05 8.36 19.32
N SER A 247 14.58 8.33 20.58
CA SER A 247 15.33 7.76 21.70
C SER A 247 14.94 6.33 22.08
N SER A 248 13.68 5.93 21.89
CA SER A 248 13.19 4.59 22.20
C SER A 248 12.13 4.10 21.22
N LEU A 249 11.85 2.80 21.24
CA LEU A 249 10.76 2.23 20.44
C LEU A 249 9.42 2.81 20.88
N GLU A 250 9.18 2.94 22.18
CA GLU A 250 7.93 3.48 22.71
C GLU A 250 7.68 4.92 22.23
N GLU A 251 8.71 5.77 22.23
CA GLU A 251 8.60 7.13 21.68
C GLU A 251 8.20 7.10 20.20
N LYS A 252 8.88 6.27 19.40
CA LYS A 252 8.56 6.08 17.97
C LYS A 252 7.14 5.57 17.79
N SER A 253 6.73 4.58 18.58
CA SER A 253 5.43 3.94 18.50
C SER A 253 4.27 4.87 18.88
N LEU A 254 4.46 5.74 19.87
CA LEU A 254 3.50 6.79 20.19
C LEU A 254 3.32 7.74 18.99
N GLY A 255 4.41 8.11 18.32
CA GLY A 255 4.38 8.90 17.09
C GLY A 255 3.69 8.17 15.94
N ALA A 256 3.96 6.87 15.76
CA ALA A 256 3.39 6.07 14.67
C ALA A 256 1.88 5.84 14.85
N ALA A 257 1.43 5.61 16.09
CA ALA A 257 0.01 5.38 16.43
C ALA A 257 -0.88 6.59 16.08
N ASN A 258 -0.34 7.81 16.06
CA ASN A 258 -1.10 9.02 15.71
C ASN A 258 -1.70 8.96 14.28
N LYS A 259 -1.09 8.22 13.35
CA LYS A 259 -1.63 8.04 11.99
C LYS A 259 -3.03 7.42 11.96
N SER A 260 -3.38 6.68 13.01
CA SER A 260 -4.70 6.05 13.16
C SER A 260 -5.83 7.03 13.46
N GLY A 261 -5.52 8.29 13.76
CA GLY A 261 -6.52 9.26 14.20
C GLY A 261 -7.12 8.87 15.55
N SER A 262 -8.39 9.23 15.76
CA SER A 262 -9.13 9.02 17.01
C SER A 262 -10.29 8.02 16.89
N ARG A 263 -10.75 7.68 15.68
CA ARG A 263 -11.92 6.79 15.48
C ARG A 263 -11.71 5.35 15.98
N PRO A 264 -12.79 4.61 16.32
CA PRO A 264 -12.68 3.24 16.82
C PRO A 264 -12.10 2.27 15.79
N LEU A 265 -11.21 1.37 16.24
CA LEU A 265 -10.62 0.31 15.42
C LEU A 265 -11.68 -0.76 15.12
N GLN A 266 -12.08 -0.86 13.86
CA GLN A 266 -13.18 -1.69 13.40
C GLN A 266 -12.78 -3.15 13.16
N GLU A 267 -11.55 -3.36 12.70
CA GLU A 267 -11.04 -4.64 12.27
C GLU A 267 -9.50 -4.66 12.31
N LEU A 268 -8.93 -5.82 12.64
CA LEU A 268 -7.52 -6.13 12.41
C LEU A 268 -7.44 -7.32 11.44
N ILE A 269 -6.76 -7.11 10.32
CA ILE A 269 -6.68 -8.06 9.20
C ILE A 269 -5.24 -8.50 8.92
N ASP A 270 -5.07 -9.66 8.29
CA ASP A 270 -3.75 -10.17 7.93
C ASP A 270 -3.18 -9.45 6.69
N TYR A 271 -1.88 -9.55 6.47
CA TYR A 271 -1.19 -8.97 5.32
C TYR A 271 -1.88 -9.28 3.98
N ALA A 272 -2.11 -8.26 3.15
CA ALA A 272 -2.79 -8.35 1.85
C ALA A 272 -4.25 -8.86 1.89
N GLN A 273 -4.86 -8.97 3.07
CA GLN A 273 -6.28 -9.26 3.19
C GLN A 273 -7.10 -8.01 2.83
N HIS A 274 -8.25 -8.22 2.19
CA HIS A 274 -9.18 -7.12 1.94
C HIS A 274 -9.99 -6.78 3.20
N PRO A 275 -10.08 -5.50 3.61
CA PRO A 275 -10.96 -5.10 4.70
C PRO A 275 -12.40 -5.56 4.48
N SER A 276 -13.03 -6.16 5.50
CA SER A 276 -14.44 -6.56 5.44
C SER A 276 -15.38 -5.48 5.98
N LYS A 277 -14.83 -4.51 6.73
CA LYS A 277 -15.54 -3.37 7.30
C LYS A 277 -15.01 -2.02 6.78
N LYS A 278 -15.88 -1.01 6.80
CA LYS A 278 -15.50 0.40 6.64
C LYS A 278 -15.02 0.97 7.97
N GLY A 279 -14.27 2.08 7.94
CA GLY A 279 -13.70 2.75 9.11
C GLY A 279 -12.20 2.52 9.29
N LEU A 280 -11.69 2.68 10.52
CA LEU A 280 -10.28 2.43 10.83
C LEU A 280 -10.00 0.93 10.88
N VAL A 281 -9.04 0.48 10.08
CA VAL A 281 -8.60 -0.92 9.99
C VAL A 281 -7.10 -0.99 10.23
N TRP A 282 -6.64 -2.01 10.95
CA TRP A 282 -5.22 -2.31 11.09
C TRP A 282 -4.88 -3.54 10.26
N MET A 283 -3.98 -3.42 9.29
CA MET A 283 -3.39 -4.56 8.59
C MET A 283 -2.07 -4.99 9.25
N ASP A 284 -1.93 -6.27 9.60
CA ASP A 284 -0.67 -6.80 10.12
C ASP A 284 0.40 -6.82 9.03
N THR A 285 1.36 -5.90 9.11
CA THR A 285 2.48 -5.74 8.18
C THR A 285 3.81 -5.59 8.95
N PRO A 286 4.97 -5.84 8.31
CA PRO A 286 6.25 -5.50 8.91
C PRO A 286 6.44 -3.97 8.87
N GLY A 287 7.45 -3.46 9.58
CA GLY A 287 7.85 -2.05 9.52
C GLY A 287 8.73 -1.67 8.31
N HIS A 288 8.88 -2.55 7.30
CA HIS A 288 9.66 -2.24 6.11
C HIS A 288 8.81 -1.56 5.03
N ASP A 289 9.19 -0.34 4.65
CA ASP A 289 8.43 0.60 3.79
C ASP A 289 7.75 -0.07 2.59
N ILE A 290 8.52 -0.80 1.78
CA ILE A 290 8.04 -1.37 0.51
C ILE A 290 7.14 -2.59 0.76
N GLU A 291 7.44 -3.39 1.78
CA GLU A 291 6.69 -4.61 2.05
C GLU A 291 5.29 -4.29 2.56
N GLN A 292 5.17 -3.34 3.48
CA GLN A 292 3.86 -2.94 3.98
C GLN A 292 3.02 -2.21 2.95
N LEU A 293 3.63 -1.34 2.15
CA LEU A 293 2.94 -0.66 1.05
C LEU A 293 2.34 -1.69 0.10
N THR A 294 3.12 -2.69 -0.27
CA THR A 294 2.65 -3.81 -1.11
C THR A 294 1.48 -4.53 -0.46
N GLY A 295 1.55 -4.81 0.83
CA GLY A 295 0.46 -5.45 1.59
C GLY A 295 -0.83 -4.64 1.55
N MET A 296 -0.78 -3.35 1.86
CA MET A 296 -1.95 -2.46 1.84
C MET A 296 -2.57 -2.34 0.45
N VAL A 297 -1.73 -2.17 -0.57
CA VAL A 297 -2.17 -2.06 -1.96
C VAL A 297 -2.78 -3.39 -2.44
N ALA A 298 -2.17 -4.53 -2.12
CA ALA A 298 -2.77 -5.83 -2.41
C ALA A 298 -4.08 -6.07 -1.65
N GLY A 299 -4.21 -5.54 -0.43
CA GLY A 299 -5.48 -5.52 0.33
C GLY A 299 -6.55 -4.59 -0.25
N GLY A 300 -6.22 -3.79 -1.26
CA GLY A 300 -7.17 -2.98 -2.01
C GLY A 300 -7.10 -1.48 -1.76
N ALA A 301 -6.10 -0.98 -1.02
CA ALA A 301 -5.86 0.46 -0.91
C ALA A 301 -5.69 1.07 -2.30
N GLN A 302 -6.45 2.13 -2.60
CA GLN A 302 -6.36 2.84 -3.87
C GLN A 302 -5.29 3.94 -3.86
N ILE A 303 -4.94 4.44 -2.67
CA ILE A 303 -3.96 5.50 -2.47
C ILE A 303 -3.27 5.30 -1.12
N VAL A 304 -2.01 5.71 -1.01
CA VAL A 304 -1.21 5.60 0.22
C VAL A 304 -0.66 6.97 0.61
N LEU A 305 -0.79 7.32 1.89
CA LEU A 305 -0.11 8.46 2.50
C LEU A 305 1.18 7.95 3.15
N PHE A 306 2.31 8.49 2.71
CA PHE A 306 3.64 8.07 3.13
C PHE A 306 4.33 9.23 3.83
N THR A 307 4.49 9.16 5.16
CA THR A 307 5.22 10.20 5.91
C THR A 307 6.71 9.88 5.96
N SER A 308 7.57 10.89 5.87
CA SER A 308 9.01 10.67 5.97
C SER A 308 9.70 11.90 6.56
N GLY A 309 10.66 11.68 7.47
CA GLY A 309 11.58 12.71 7.95
C GLY A 309 12.97 12.64 7.33
N ARG A 310 13.27 11.54 6.62
CA ARG A 310 14.59 11.28 6.02
C ARG A 310 14.61 11.18 4.50
N GLY A 311 13.45 11.31 3.84
CA GLY A 311 13.34 11.42 2.39
C GLY A 311 13.43 10.08 1.65
N THR A 312 12.50 9.16 1.92
CA THR A 312 12.43 7.88 1.20
C THR A 312 11.86 8.08 -0.23
N PRO A 313 12.52 7.60 -1.29
CA PRO A 313 12.02 7.68 -2.67
C PRO A 313 11.03 6.55 -3.01
N THR A 314 10.33 5.96 -2.05
CA THR A 314 9.41 4.83 -2.30
C THR A 314 8.20 5.26 -3.11
N GLY A 315 7.75 4.38 -4.01
CA GLY A 315 6.47 4.47 -4.69
C GLY A 315 5.75 3.12 -4.77
N SER A 316 4.86 2.98 -5.75
CA SER A 316 4.08 1.77 -5.98
C SER A 316 3.81 1.61 -7.47
N PRO A 317 3.77 0.37 -8.00
CA PRO A 317 3.45 0.12 -9.39
C PRO A 317 1.99 0.43 -9.76
N ILE A 318 1.04 0.40 -8.82
CA ILE A 318 -0.41 0.49 -9.13
C ILE A 318 -1.19 1.51 -8.30
N ALA A 319 -0.61 2.07 -7.24
CA ALA A 319 -1.29 3.04 -6.38
C ALA A 319 -0.50 4.36 -6.30
N PRO A 320 -1.14 5.53 -6.42
CA PRO A 320 -0.48 6.78 -6.06
C PRO A 320 -0.03 6.75 -4.60
N VAL A 321 1.18 7.26 -4.37
CA VAL A 321 1.77 7.44 -3.04
C VAL A 321 2.01 8.93 -2.85
N ILE A 322 1.26 9.55 -1.94
CA ILE A 322 1.45 10.96 -1.57
C ILE A 322 2.51 11.00 -0.47
N LYS A 323 3.67 11.56 -0.80
CA LYS A 323 4.79 11.68 0.14
C LYS A 323 4.73 12.99 0.91
N ILE A 324 4.74 12.89 2.24
CA ILE A 324 4.54 14.02 3.17
C ILE A 324 5.79 14.16 4.06
N SER A 325 6.46 15.31 4.02
CA SER A 325 7.65 15.54 4.83
C SER A 325 7.28 15.94 6.25
N THR A 326 8.05 15.47 7.23
CA THR A 326 7.83 15.80 8.65
C THR A 326 8.49 17.12 9.06
N ASN A 327 9.42 17.63 8.26
CA ASN A 327 10.11 18.89 8.51
C ASN A 327 10.39 19.66 7.20
N THR A 328 10.43 20.98 7.29
CA THR A 328 10.61 21.89 6.14
C THR A 328 11.99 21.77 5.50
N PRO A 329 13.12 21.67 6.24
CA PRO A 329 14.43 21.48 5.63
C PRO A 329 14.53 20.24 4.74
N MET A 330 13.89 19.12 5.14
CA MET A 330 13.84 17.91 4.32
C MET A 330 12.99 18.13 3.07
N PHE A 331 11.83 18.80 3.20
CA PHE A 331 10.98 19.13 2.05
C PHE A 331 11.75 19.91 0.97
N GLU A 332 12.49 20.94 1.38
CA GLU A 332 13.26 21.78 0.46
C GLU A 332 14.39 20.99 -0.20
N LYS A 333 15.06 20.12 0.56
CA LYS A 333 16.18 19.30 0.07
C LYS A 333 15.73 18.17 -0.87
N MET A 334 14.59 17.54 -0.57
CA MET A 334 14.04 16.39 -1.30
C MET A 334 12.79 16.78 -2.11
N GLY A 335 12.77 18.02 -2.60
CA GLY A 335 11.61 18.60 -3.29
C GLY A 335 11.18 17.80 -4.53
N ASP A 336 12.08 17.05 -5.17
CA ASP A 336 11.71 16.20 -6.32
C ASP A 336 10.94 14.93 -5.91
N ASN A 337 10.97 14.58 -4.62
CA ASN A 337 10.29 13.39 -4.07
C ASN A 337 9.09 13.73 -3.19
N MET A 338 9.08 14.86 -2.48
CA MET A 338 8.04 15.15 -1.48
C MET A 338 6.87 15.93 -2.06
N ASP A 339 5.64 15.40 -2.00
CA ASP A 339 4.45 16.06 -2.53
C ASP A 339 3.96 17.19 -1.62
N LEU A 340 4.03 17.02 -0.29
CA LEU A 340 3.54 17.98 0.70
C LEU A 340 4.54 18.19 1.84
N ASN A 341 4.56 19.41 2.38
CA ASN A 341 5.34 19.78 3.57
C ASN A 341 4.46 19.84 4.83
N ALA A 342 4.62 18.92 5.80
CA ALA A 342 3.99 19.03 7.13
C ALA A 342 4.91 19.71 8.17
N GLY A 343 6.15 20.03 7.80
CA GLY A 343 7.10 20.74 8.66
C GLY A 343 6.64 22.15 9.07
N THR A 344 5.69 22.72 8.34
CA THR A 344 5.03 23.99 8.68
C THR A 344 4.36 23.99 10.06
N VAL A 345 4.00 22.81 10.59
CA VAL A 345 3.55 22.62 11.98
C VAL A 345 4.68 22.92 12.96
N ILE A 346 5.87 22.40 12.69
CA ILE A 346 7.06 22.62 13.52
C ILE A 346 7.50 24.08 13.45
N ASP A 347 7.38 24.69 12.28
CA ASP A 347 7.68 26.10 12.06
C ASP A 347 6.65 27.05 12.73
N GLY A 348 5.53 26.52 13.22
CA GLY A 348 4.46 27.28 13.88
C GLY A 348 3.61 28.12 12.91
N THR A 349 3.61 27.77 11.62
CA THR A 349 2.92 28.52 10.56
C THR A 349 1.56 27.93 10.18
N GLU A 350 1.36 26.63 10.38
CA GLU A 350 0.09 25.93 10.23
C GLU A 350 -0.14 25.05 11.46
N SER A 351 -1.40 24.82 11.82
CA SER A 351 -1.80 23.81 12.79
C SER A 351 -1.84 22.41 12.16
N ILE A 352 -1.84 21.38 13.01
CA ILE A 352 -2.01 19.97 12.57
C ILE A 352 -3.30 19.80 11.74
N HIS A 353 -4.39 20.47 12.11
CA HIS A 353 -5.66 20.36 11.40
C HIS A 353 -5.62 21.04 10.03
N GLU A 354 -4.93 22.19 9.90
CA GLU A 354 -4.75 22.86 8.60
C GLU A 354 -3.93 22.01 7.64
N VAL A 355 -2.83 21.40 8.11
CA VAL A 355 -2.06 20.45 7.31
C VAL A 355 -2.88 19.20 6.97
N GLY A 356 -3.67 18.69 7.92
CA GLY A 356 -4.61 17.58 7.68
C GLY A 356 -5.61 17.89 6.57
N GLN A 357 -6.22 19.08 6.59
CA GLN A 357 -7.12 19.52 5.52
C GLN A 357 -6.41 19.61 4.17
N ARG A 358 -5.18 20.14 4.13
CA ARG A 358 -4.38 20.22 2.89
C ARG A 358 -4.05 18.83 2.32
N ILE A 359 -3.76 17.85 3.18
CA ILE A 359 -3.57 16.45 2.75
C ILE A 359 -4.88 15.87 2.22
N PHE A 360 -6.01 16.13 2.88
CA PHE A 360 -7.33 15.66 2.44
C PHE A 360 -7.71 16.20 1.05
N ASP A 361 -7.45 17.48 0.79
CA ASP A 361 -7.69 18.13 -0.51
C ASP A 361 -6.74 17.57 -1.60
N GLU A 362 -5.50 17.24 -1.21
CA GLU A 362 -4.55 16.58 -2.10
C GLU A 362 -5.01 15.17 -2.49
N ILE A 363 -5.58 14.39 -1.56
CA ILE A 363 -6.21 13.09 -1.86
C ILE A 363 -7.29 13.27 -2.93
N ALA A 364 -8.19 14.25 -2.78
CA ALA A 364 -9.24 14.50 -3.77
C ALA A 364 -8.67 14.75 -5.17
N SER A 365 -7.61 15.58 -5.24
CA SER A 365 -6.92 15.94 -6.48
C SER A 365 -6.22 14.74 -7.12
N VAL A 366 -5.47 13.98 -6.31
CA VAL A 366 -4.72 12.79 -6.75
C VAL A 366 -5.66 11.68 -7.17
N CYS A 367 -6.71 11.40 -6.39
CA CYS A 367 -7.72 10.42 -6.75
C CYS A 367 -8.42 10.78 -8.07
N SER A 368 -8.60 12.09 -8.33
CA SER A 368 -9.19 12.62 -9.57
C SER A 368 -8.24 12.72 -10.76
N GLY A 369 -6.97 12.32 -10.61
CA GLY A 369 -6.02 12.16 -11.72
C GLY A 369 -4.77 13.03 -11.67
N LYS A 370 -4.57 13.86 -10.63
CA LYS A 370 -3.27 14.48 -10.38
C LYS A 370 -2.25 13.36 -10.11
N LEU A 371 -1.09 13.43 -10.78
CA LEU A 371 0.00 12.49 -10.57
C LEU A 371 0.84 12.92 -9.36
N THR A 372 1.23 11.95 -8.52
CA THR A 372 2.21 12.18 -7.46
C THR A 372 3.64 12.14 -8.02
N LYS A 373 4.61 12.64 -7.25
CA LYS A 373 6.02 12.62 -7.66
C LYS A 373 6.55 11.20 -7.90
N SER A 374 6.13 10.19 -7.13
CA SER A 374 6.50 8.78 -7.38
C SER A 374 6.03 8.29 -8.73
N GLU A 375 4.82 8.65 -9.14
CA GLU A 375 4.27 8.22 -10.43
C GLU A 375 5.05 8.85 -11.59
N ILE A 376 5.36 10.14 -11.48
CA ILE A 376 6.15 10.87 -12.48
C ILE A 376 7.55 10.26 -12.61
N LEU A 377 8.18 9.91 -11.47
CA LEU A 377 9.51 9.31 -11.41
C LEU A 377 9.53 7.80 -11.66
N LYS A 378 8.37 7.16 -11.87
CA LYS A 378 8.22 5.71 -12.09
C LYS A 378 8.83 4.86 -10.97
N GLN A 379 8.64 5.30 -9.73
CA GLN A 379 9.04 4.56 -8.53
C GLN A 379 8.07 3.39 -8.33
N ASN A 380 8.35 2.26 -8.99
CA ASN A 380 7.51 1.07 -9.02
C ASN A 380 7.98 0.02 -8.00
N ASP A 381 8.20 0.44 -6.76
CA ASP A 381 8.73 -0.42 -5.71
C ASP A 381 7.70 -1.47 -5.27
N PHE A 382 8.17 -2.69 -5.03
CA PHE A 382 7.34 -3.82 -4.64
C PHE A 382 8.16 -4.82 -3.83
N GLY A 383 7.55 -5.37 -2.79
CA GLY A 383 8.20 -6.32 -1.89
C GLY A 383 7.15 -7.11 -1.14
N ILE A 384 7.33 -8.42 -1.05
CA ILE A 384 6.38 -9.29 -0.34
C ILE A 384 7.01 -9.63 1.00
N TRP A 385 6.30 -9.34 2.08
CA TRP A 385 6.73 -9.78 3.40
C TRP A 385 6.77 -11.30 3.46
N ARG A 386 7.95 -11.86 3.63
CA ARG A 386 8.16 -13.31 3.80
C ARG A 386 8.02 -13.68 5.26
N ILE A 387 7.21 -14.70 5.53
CA ILE A 387 6.96 -15.22 6.89
C ILE A 387 7.48 -16.66 7.06
N GLY A 388 8.03 -17.26 6.01
CA GLY A 388 8.70 -18.55 6.05
C GLY A 388 10.02 -18.54 5.27
N PRO A 389 10.93 -19.49 5.57
CA PRO A 389 12.19 -19.61 4.86
C PRO A 389 11.97 -20.07 3.40
N THR A 390 13.05 -20.05 2.62
CA THR A 390 13.07 -20.60 1.25
C THR A 390 13.59 -22.04 1.30
N PHE A 391 12.90 -22.96 0.62
CA PHE A 391 13.17 -24.41 0.68
C PHE A 391 13.72 -25.00 -0.62
#